data_AF-A0A1H6VQ02-F1
#
_entry.id   AF-A0A1H6VQ02-F1
#
_cell.length_a   1.000
_cell.length_b   1.000
_cell.length_c   1.000
_cell.angle_alpha   90.00
_cell.angle_beta   90.00
_cell.angle_gamma   90.00
#
_symmetry.space_group_name_H-M   'P 1'
#
loop_
_entity.id
_entity.type
_entity.pdbx_description
1 polymer ?
#
loop_
_entity_poly.entity_id
_entity_poly.type
_entity_poly.pdbx_seq_one_letter_code
_entity_poly.pdbx_strand_id
1 'polypeptide(L)'
;MKNKIMTICLCLFSAALFAQAKKPSLMVVPSDSWCTTNRVMEVYYNQGVEEYIPDYKLALLHADLMNVISKINILMADRGFPLKDLSATMKSINKVNAENSQLTSKTSGAALAESPLDRIRRAAKSDIILEVDWQVKSTGPKKSITYNLRALDAYTSKQVAGAQGTGAPSFSAEVAVLLEEAVLVNMDSFVNQLQAHFDDLLTNGREVTLDLLVFDNGSGVDLESEFGGSELIESIDNWMAQNTVNHRFNKSDATETMALYEGVRIPLYKANGMAQDTDGFARELRSFLKKAPYNLDVKIVNRGLGRAALVIGEK
;
A
#
# COMPACT_ATOMS: atom_id res chain seq x y z
N MET A 1 12.45 -32.93 -41.08
CA MET A 1 13.11 -32.59 -39.80
C MET A 1 13.01 -31.09 -39.45
N LYS A 2 13.06 -30.15 -40.40
CA LYS A 2 12.85 -28.71 -40.15
C LYS A 2 11.51 -28.36 -39.46
N ASN A 3 10.41 -29.00 -39.85
CA ASN A 3 9.09 -28.68 -39.27
C ASN A 3 8.93 -29.13 -37.81
N LYS A 4 9.65 -30.18 -37.35
CA LYS A 4 9.59 -30.63 -35.95
C LYS A 4 10.43 -29.75 -35.01
N ILE A 5 11.49 -29.13 -35.52
CA ILE A 5 12.34 -28.20 -34.76
C ILE A 5 11.61 -26.87 -34.53
N MET A 6 10.83 -26.41 -35.51
CA MET A 6 10.04 -25.18 -35.39
C MET A 6 8.91 -25.30 -34.36
N THR A 7 8.27 -26.46 -34.24
CA THR A 7 7.23 -26.70 -33.20
C THR A 7 7.81 -26.76 -31.79
N ILE A 8 9.02 -27.32 -31.63
CA ILE A 8 9.69 -27.41 -30.31
C ILE A 8 10.16 -26.02 -29.85
N CYS A 9 10.67 -25.18 -30.75
CA CYS A 9 10.99 -23.78 -30.41
C CYS A 9 9.74 -22.95 -30.06
N LEU A 10 8.60 -23.19 -30.70
CA LEU A 10 7.34 -22.48 -30.39
C LEU A 10 6.74 -22.91 -29.03
N CYS A 11 6.90 -24.19 -28.65
CA CYS A 11 6.51 -24.70 -27.32
C CYS A 11 7.46 -24.24 -26.20
N LEU A 12 8.76 -24.06 -26.48
CA LEU A 12 9.72 -23.52 -25.50
C LEU A 12 9.55 -22.01 -25.28
N PHE A 13 9.09 -21.26 -26.30
CA PHE A 13 8.80 -19.83 -26.15
C PHE A 13 7.52 -19.55 -25.35
N SER A 14 6.55 -20.48 -25.37
CA SER A 14 5.31 -20.38 -24.57
C SER A 14 5.49 -20.78 -23.10
N ALA A 15 6.54 -21.53 -22.77
CA ALA A 15 6.88 -21.87 -21.38
C ALA A 15 7.62 -20.74 -20.63
N ALA A 16 8.14 -19.73 -21.34
CA ALA A 16 8.84 -18.59 -20.72
C ALA A 16 7.90 -17.46 -20.23
N LEU A 17 6.59 -17.56 -20.47
CA LEU A 17 5.62 -16.51 -20.14
C LEU A 17 4.86 -16.73 -18.81
N PHE A 18 5.22 -17.74 -18.02
CA PHE A 18 4.64 -17.96 -16.70
C PHE A 18 5.69 -17.92 -15.59
N ALA A 19 6.56 -16.90 -15.61
CA ALA A 19 6.99 -16.34 -14.33
C ALA A 19 5.73 -15.72 -13.71
N GLN A 20 4.90 -16.54 -13.07
CA GLN A 20 3.67 -16.12 -12.43
C GLN A 20 4.05 -15.06 -11.41
N ALA A 21 3.84 -13.81 -11.79
CA ALA A 21 4.20 -12.70 -10.94
C ALA A 21 3.49 -12.88 -9.60
N LYS A 22 4.25 -12.72 -8.52
CA LYS A 22 3.78 -13.01 -7.18
C LYS A 22 2.55 -12.16 -6.89
N LYS A 23 1.39 -12.81 -6.68
CA LYS A 23 0.15 -12.11 -6.33
C LYS A 23 0.40 -11.23 -5.09
N PRO A 24 -0.11 -9.99 -5.06
CA PRO A 24 0.00 -9.11 -3.91
C PRO A 24 -0.58 -9.72 -2.64
N SER A 25 0.01 -9.39 -1.48
CA SER A 25 -0.45 -9.89 -0.19
C SER A 25 -1.65 -9.11 0.33
N LEU A 26 -2.65 -9.83 0.87
CA LEU A 26 -3.88 -9.25 1.42
C LEU A 26 -3.86 -9.29 2.95
N MET A 27 -4.49 -8.31 3.60
CA MET A 27 -4.76 -8.32 5.03
C MET A 27 -6.18 -7.85 5.28
N VAL A 28 -6.95 -8.60 6.05
CA VAL A 28 -8.32 -8.22 6.42
C VAL A 28 -8.30 -7.43 7.72
N VAL A 29 -8.95 -6.26 7.72
CA VAL A 29 -9.06 -5.36 8.87
C VAL A 29 -10.51 -4.87 9.03
N PRO A 30 -10.97 -4.56 10.25
CA PRO A 30 -12.24 -3.85 10.42
C PRO A 30 -12.15 -2.43 9.84
N SER A 31 -13.24 -1.93 9.27
CA SER A 31 -13.30 -0.54 8.81
C SER A 31 -13.29 0.45 9.98
N ASP A 32 -12.89 1.70 9.72
CA ASP A 32 -12.97 2.80 10.67
C ASP A 32 -14.39 3.02 11.20
N SER A 33 -15.41 2.79 10.37
CA SER A 33 -16.82 2.91 10.79
C SER A 33 -17.20 1.83 11.80
N TRP A 34 -16.76 0.59 11.57
CA TRP A 34 -16.94 -0.51 12.51
C TRP A 34 -16.23 -0.21 13.83
N CYS A 35 -14.99 0.27 13.76
CA CYS A 35 -14.18 0.60 14.92
C CYS A 35 -14.79 1.74 15.75
N THR A 36 -15.31 2.76 15.08
CA THR A 36 -16.02 3.89 15.71
C THR A 36 -17.28 3.41 16.43
N THR A 37 -18.09 2.58 15.76
CA THR A 37 -19.35 2.02 16.33
C THR A 37 -19.09 1.16 17.56
N ASN A 38 -18.02 0.37 17.55
CA ASN A 38 -17.64 -0.51 18.66
C ASN A 38 -16.74 0.17 19.71
N ARG A 39 -16.48 1.49 19.58
CA ARG A 39 -15.64 2.27 20.51
C ARG A 39 -14.22 1.72 20.70
N VAL A 40 -13.64 1.20 19.61
CA VAL A 40 -12.26 0.69 19.58
C VAL A 40 -11.33 1.65 18.82
N MET A 41 -11.43 2.94 19.14
CA MET A 41 -10.60 4.00 18.59
C MET A 41 -9.64 4.53 19.67
N GLU A 42 -8.38 4.74 19.33
CA GLU A 42 -7.38 5.44 20.14
C GLU A 42 -7.29 6.91 19.72
N VAL A 43 -7.06 7.80 20.69
CA VAL A 43 -6.82 9.23 20.44
C VAL A 43 -5.33 9.47 20.30
N TYR A 44 -4.95 10.12 19.21
CA TYR A 44 -3.58 10.52 18.92
C TYR A 44 -3.50 12.05 18.80
N TYR A 45 -2.56 12.66 19.52
CA TYR A 45 -2.33 14.11 19.44
C TYR A 45 -1.26 14.42 18.41
N ASN A 46 -1.67 14.99 17.28
CA ASN A 46 -0.77 15.44 16.23
C ASN A 46 -0.71 16.98 16.23
N GLN A 47 0.39 17.55 16.72
CA GLN A 47 0.62 19.01 16.73
C GLN A 47 -0.53 19.84 17.34
N GLY A 48 -1.19 19.31 18.38
CA GLY A 48 -2.31 19.96 19.06
C GLY A 48 -3.70 19.65 18.50
N VAL A 49 -3.79 18.84 17.43
CA VAL A 49 -5.05 18.32 16.89
C VAL A 49 -5.27 16.90 17.39
N GLU A 50 -6.47 16.62 17.91
CA GLU A 50 -6.92 15.27 18.24
C GLU A 50 -7.29 14.52 16.95
N GLU A 51 -6.54 13.47 16.64
CA GLU A 51 -6.83 12.52 15.58
C GLU A 51 -7.30 11.19 16.19
N TYR A 52 -8.27 10.54 15.55
CA TYR A 52 -8.81 9.25 16.01
C TYR A 52 -8.30 8.15 15.07
N ILE A 53 -7.64 7.14 15.63
CA ILE A 53 -7.11 5.99 14.87
C ILE A 53 -7.71 4.68 15.38
N PRO A 54 -7.98 3.68 14.51
CA PRO A 54 -8.46 2.38 14.96
C PRO A 54 -7.46 1.66 15.86
N ASP A 55 -7.91 1.21 17.05
CA ASP A 55 -7.16 0.30 17.89
C ASP A 55 -7.50 -1.15 17.55
N TYR A 56 -6.72 -1.71 16.62
CA TYR A 56 -6.87 -3.10 16.23
C TYR A 56 -6.58 -4.09 17.35
N LYS A 57 -5.87 -3.72 18.43
CA LYS A 57 -5.65 -4.63 19.57
C LYS A 57 -6.95 -4.82 20.33
N LEU A 58 -7.67 -3.74 20.60
CA LEU A 58 -8.99 -3.80 21.22
C LEU A 58 -10.02 -4.43 20.27
N ALA A 59 -9.98 -4.10 18.98
CA ALA A 59 -10.89 -4.68 17.99
C ALA A 59 -10.79 -6.22 17.96
N LEU A 60 -9.57 -6.79 17.98
CA LEU A 60 -9.35 -8.23 17.94
C LEU A 60 -9.82 -8.98 19.21
N LEU A 61 -10.24 -8.29 20.28
CA LEU A 61 -10.88 -8.92 21.43
C LEU A 61 -12.34 -9.32 21.14
N HIS A 62 -12.95 -8.73 20.11
CA HIS A 62 -14.29 -9.07 19.66
C HIS A 62 -14.29 -10.41 18.91
N ALA A 63 -14.88 -11.44 19.53
CA ALA A 63 -14.89 -12.80 19.00
C ALA A 63 -15.62 -12.91 17.65
N ASP A 64 -16.68 -12.13 17.47
CA ASP A 64 -17.43 -12.02 16.21
C ASP A 64 -16.56 -11.44 15.09
N LEU A 65 -15.81 -10.36 15.34
CA LEU A 65 -14.87 -9.81 14.37
C LEU A 65 -13.77 -10.82 14.01
N MET A 66 -13.20 -11.51 15.00
CA MET A 66 -12.15 -12.51 14.76
C MET A 66 -12.66 -13.64 13.86
N ASN A 67 -13.89 -14.11 14.10
CA ASN A 67 -14.52 -15.13 13.29
C ASN A 67 -14.75 -14.64 11.85
N VAL A 68 -15.23 -13.40 11.68
CA VAL A 68 -15.40 -12.75 10.37
C VAL A 68 -14.08 -12.67 9.61
N ILE A 69 -13.03 -12.13 10.24
CA ILE A 69 -11.68 -12.02 9.65
C ILE A 69 -11.17 -13.39 9.21
N SER A 70 -11.31 -14.40 10.09
CA SER A 70 -10.88 -15.77 9.81
C SER A 70 -11.62 -16.38 8.61
N LYS A 71 -12.93 -16.15 8.51
CA LYS A 71 -13.74 -16.63 7.38
C LYS A 71 -13.35 -15.98 6.07
N ILE A 72 -13.20 -14.65 6.03
CA ILE A 72 -12.75 -13.94 4.83
C ILE A 72 -11.33 -14.40 4.44
N ASN A 73 -10.44 -14.60 5.41
CA ASN A 73 -9.12 -15.17 5.17
C ASN A 73 -9.20 -16.53 4.49
N ILE A 74 -10.01 -17.47 4.99
CA ILE A 74 -10.19 -18.79 4.36
C ILE A 74 -10.68 -18.63 2.91
N LEU A 75 -11.71 -17.82 2.68
CA LEU A 75 -12.28 -17.59 1.35
C LEU A 75 -11.28 -17.03 0.32
N MET A 76 -10.34 -16.20 0.79
CA MET A 76 -9.27 -15.64 -0.04
C MET A 76 -8.10 -16.59 -0.22
N ALA A 77 -7.74 -17.35 0.81
CA ALA A 77 -6.71 -18.39 0.73
C ALA A 77 -7.09 -19.48 -0.28
N ASP A 78 -8.36 -19.92 -0.27
CA ASP A 78 -8.90 -20.92 -1.19
C ASP A 78 -8.81 -20.47 -2.66
N ARG A 79 -8.78 -19.15 -2.90
CA ARG A 79 -8.62 -18.53 -4.23
C ARG A 79 -7.15 -18.23 -4.58
N GLY A 80 -6.22 -18.68 -3.74
CA GLY A 80 -4.78 -18.61 -3.97
C GLY A 80 -4.16 -17.24 -3.70
N PHE A 81 -4.80 -16.39 -2.88
CA PHE A 81 -4.20 -15.13 -2.46
C PHE A 81 -3.29 -15.32 -1.23
N PRO A 82 -2.07 -14.76 -1.23
CA PRO A 82 -1.22 -14.78 -0.05
C PRO A 82 -1.76 -13.83 1.01
N LEU A 83 -1.89 -14.31 2.24
CA LEU A 83 -2.50 -13.55 3.34
C LEU A 83 -1.46 -13.18 4.39
N LYS A 84 -1.63 -11.99 4.95
CA LYS A 84 -0.98 -11.54 6.19
C LYS A 84 -2.04 -11.41 7.25
N ASP A 85 -2.04 -12.34 8.19
CA ASP A 85 -3.00 -12.34 9.29
C ASP A 85 -2.78 -11.12 10.21
N LEU A 86 -3.87 -10.41 10.51
CA LEU A 86 -3.84 -9.19 11.32
C LEU A 86 -3.37 -9.48 12.76
N SER A 87 -3.84 -10.57 13.37
CA SER A 87 -3.49 -10.96 14.74
C SER A 87 -2.01 -11.33 14.86
N ALA A 88 -1.51 -12.14 13.93
CA ALA A 88 -0.09 -12.51 13.86
C ALA A 88 0.79 -11.29 13.58
N THR A 89 0.37 -10.39 12.69
CA THR A 89 1.09 -9.15 12.39
C THR A 89 1.17 -8.26 13.62
N MET A 90 0.06 -8.07 14.35
CA MET A 90 0.03 -7.28 15.57
C MET A 90 0.90 -7.88 16.68
N LYS A 91 0.87 -9.20 16.87
CA LYS A 91 1.74 -9.91 17.81
C LYS A 91 3.22 -9.74 17.46
N SER A 92 3.56 -9.85 16.17
CA SER A 92 4.93 -9.62 15.70
C SER A 92 5.38 -8.18 15.95
N ILE A 93 4.52 -7.18 15.75
CA ILE A 93 4.82 -5.78 16.02
C ILE A 93 5.07 -5.56 17.51
N ASN A 94 4.17 -6.06 18.37
CA ASN A 94 4.32 -5.95 19.82
C ASN A 94 5.60 -6.63 20.31
N LYS A 95 5.94 -7.80 19.76
CA LYS A 95 7.19 -8.51 20.07
C LYS A 95 8.41 -7.69 19.67
N VAL A 96 8.46 -7.19 18.44
CA VAL A 96 9.56 -6.33 17.97
C VAL A 96 9.68 -5.06 18.81
N ASN A 97 8.56 -4.43 19.19
CA ASN A 97 8.57 -3.25 20.04
C ASN A 97 9.11 -3.56 21.45
N ALA A 98 8.74 -4.71 22.02
CA ALA A 98 9.25 -5.17 23.32
C ALA A 98 10.74 -5.54 23.26
N GLU A 99 11.20 -6.14 22.15
CA GLU A 99 12.62 -6.41 21.92
C GLU A 99 13.40 -5.10 21.78
N ASN A 100 12.91 -4.18 20.95
CA ASN A 100 13.57 -2.89 20.69
C ASN A 100 13.67 -2.02 21.95
N SER A 101 12.68 -2.04 22.83
CA SER A 101 12.73 -1.28 24.09
C SER A 101 13.75 -1.84 25.09
N GLN A 102 14.18 -3.10 24.89
CA GLN A 102 15.22 -3.76 25.69
C GLN A 102 16.60 -3.69 25.04
N LEU A 103 16.69 -3.28 23.76
CA LEU A 103 17.96 -3.12 23.07
C LEU A 103 18.63 -1.81 23.47
N THR A 104 19.76 -1.94 24.17
CA THR A 104 20.66 -0.84 24.49
C THR A 104 22.02 -1.05 23.84
N SER A 105 22.64 0.05 23.42
CA SER A 105 24.00 0.01 22.89
C SER A 105 24.97 -0.51 23.96
N LYS A 106 25.74 -1.55 23.63
CA LYS A 106 26.77 -2.11 24.52
C LYS A 106 27.87 -1.11 24.89
N THR A 107 28.12 -0.11 24.03
CA THR A 107 29.20 0.87 24.20
C THR A 107 28.75 2.20 24.78
N SER A 108 27.51 2.62 24.52
CA SER A 108 27.01 3.95 24.94
C SER A 108 25.77 3.92 25.81
N GLY A 109 25.16 2.75 26.04
CA GLY A 109 23.88 2.62 26.75
C GLY A 109 22.69 3.30 26.05
N ALA A 110 22.90 3.87 24.86
CA ALA A 110 21.87 4.56 24.10
C ALA A 110 20.75 3.60 23.69
N ALA A 111 19.51 4.03 23.90
CA ALA A 111 18.32 3.35 23.42
C ALA A 111 18.21 3.48 21.88
N LEU A 112 17.48 2.57 21.27
CA LEU A 112 17.12 2.70 19.86
C LEU A 112 16.28 3.96 19.65
N ALA A 113 16.76 4.86 18.79
CA ALA A 113 15.97 5.97 18.29
C ALA A 113 14.95 5.41 17.28
N GLU A 114 13.67 5.51 17.59
CA GLU A 114 12.58 5.15 16.70
C GLU A 114 11.70 6.38 16.49
N SER A 115 11.46 6.78 15.24
CA SER A 115 10.52 7.86 15.00
C SER A 115 9.09 7.37 15.19
N PRO A 116 8.16 8.21 15.67
CA PRO A 116 6.73 7.87 15.74
C PRO A 116 6.17 7.36 14.39
N LEU A 117 6.73 7.86 13.30
CA LEU A 117 6.39 7.49 11.93
C LEU A 117 6.83 6.07 11.56
N ASP A 118 7.97 5.60 12.09
CA ASP A 118 8.45 4.22 11.91
C ASP A 118 7.55 3.21 12.62
N ARG A 119 6.97 3.60 13.77
CA ARG A 119 6.01 2.77 14.52
C ARG A 119 4.73 2.53 13.71
N ILE A 120 4.20 3.58 13.08
CA ILE A 120 2.98 3.52 12.26
C ILE A 120 3.22 2.67 11.00
N ARG A 121 4.35 2.85 10.32
CA ARG A 121 4.69 2.08 9.10
C ARG A 121 4.87 0.59 9.32
N ARG A 122 5.31 0.20 10.52
CA ARG A 122 5.49 -1.22 10.84
C ARG A 122 4.17 -1.99 10.84
N ALA A 123 3.04 -1.31 11.01
CA ALA A 123 1.70 -1.89 11.03
C ALA A 123 1.13 -2.22 9.64
N ALA A 124 1.36 -1.36 8.64
CA ALA A 124 0.79 -1.50 7.29
C ALA A 124 1.73 -2.26 6.34
N LYS A 125 1.75 -3.61 6.44
CA LYS A 125 2.68 -4.44 5.66
C LYS A 125 2.05 -5.24 4.53
N SER A 126 0.74 -5.23 4.32
CA SER A 126 0.16 -5.88 3.13
C SER A 126 0.20 -4.96 1.92
N ASP A 127 0.13 -5.55 0.73
CA ASP A 127 0.03 -4.78 -0.51
C ASP A 127 -1.40 -4.26 -0.71
N ILE A 128 -2.40 -5.05 -0.30
CA ILE A 128 -3.82 -4.67 -0.29
C ILE A 128 -4.39 -4.84 1.12
N ILE A 129 -5.22 -3.89 1.55
CA ILE A 129 -5.97 -3.91 2.79
C ILE A 129 -7.44 -4.19 2.46
N LEU A 130 -8.01 -5.25 3.02
CA LEU A 130 -9.42 -5.59 2.89
C LEU A 130 -10.17 -5.07 4.12
N GLU A 131 -10.89 -3.98 3.96
CA GLU A 131 -11.72 -3.42 5.01
C GLU A 131 -13.11 -4.05 5.00
N VAL A 132 -13.51 -4.60 6.13
CA VAL A 132 -14.85 -5.16 6.33
C VAL A 132 -15.66 -4.30 7.29
N ASP A 133 -16.90 -4.04 6.91
CA ASP A 133 -17.93 -3.44 7.74
C ASP A 133 -19.23 -4.23 7.61
N TRP A 134 -20.02 -4.29 8.68
CA TRP A 134 -21.33 -4.91 8.64
C TRP A 134 -22.29 -4.33 9.65
N GLN A 135 -23.58 -4.38 9.29
CA GLN A 135 -24.69 -3.99 10.14
C GLN A 135 -25.67 -5.15 10.25
N VAL A 136 -25.99 -5.53 11.50
CA VAL A 136 -27.03 -6.52 11.79
C VAL A 136 -28.39 -5.82 11.78
N LYS A 137 -29.27 -6.21 10.86
CA LYS A 137 -30.65 -5.75 10.79
C LYS A 137 -31.57 -6.80 11.39
N SER A 138 -32.47 -6.38 12.27
CA SER A 138 -33.49 -7.26 12.86
C SER A 138 -34.84 -6.94 12.26
N THR A 139 -35.53 -7.94 11.71
CA THR A 139 -36.91 -7.84 11.20
C THR A 139 -37.75 -8.90 11.89
N GLY A 140 -38.43 -8.49 12.96
CA GLY A 140 -39.12 -9.43 13.85
C GLY A 140 -38.11 -10.40 14.51
N PRO A 141 -38.34 -11.72 14.51
CA PRO A 141 -37.39 -12.69 15.05
C PRO A 141 -36.23 -13.01 14.08
N LYS A 142 -36.26 -12.50 12.85
CA LYS A 142 -35.22 -12.75 11.83
C LYS A 142 -34.11 -11.71 11.93
N LYS A 143 -32.87 -12.13 11.73
CA LYS A 143 -31.70 -11.28 11.57
C LYS A 143 -31.17 -11.39 10.15
N SER A 144 -30.79 -10.28 9.54
CA SER A 144 -30.03 -10.23 8.31
C SER A 144 -28.79 -9.36 8.49
N ILE A 145 -27.81 -9.51 7.62
CA ILE A 145 -26.58 -8.72 7.65
C ILE A 145 -26.47 -7.93 6.36
N THR A 146 -26.33 -6.62 6.48
CA THR A 146 -25.83 -5.79 5.37
C THR A 146 -24.33 -5.63 5.58
N TYR A 147 -23.53 -5.92 4.55
CA TYR A 147 -22.07 -5.81 4.64
C TYR A 147 -21.51 -4.92 3.54
N ASN A 148 -20.31 -4.42 3.81
CA ASN A 148 -19.46 -3.70 2.87
C ASN A 148 -18.03 -4.23 3.01
N LEU A 149 -17.44 -4.68 1.90
CA LEU A 149 -16.08 -5.16 1.80
C LEU A 149 -15.35 -4.32 0.75
N ARG A 150 -14.27 -3.65 1.14
CA ARG A 150 -13.45 -2.81 0.26
C ARG A 150 -12.04 -3.33 0.23
N ALA A 151 -11.45 -3.43 -0.96
CA ALA A 151 -10.01 -3.61 -1.11
C ALA A 151 -9.36 -2.26 -1.39
N LEU A 152 -8.45 -1.84 -0.52
CA LEU A 152 -7.65 -0.63 -0.68
C LEU A 152 -6.22 -1.01 -1.03
N ASP A 153 -5.66 -0.40 -2.08
CA ASP A 153 -4.24 -0.53 -2.38
C ASP A 153 -3.40 0.27 -1.39
N ALA A 154 -2.48 -0.39 -0.68
CA ALA A 154 -1.66 0.24 0.36
C ALA A 154 -0.67 1.28 -0.20
N TYR A 155 -0.44 1.30 -1.51
CA TYR A 155 0.43 2.27 -2.16
C TYR A 155 -0.31 3.57 -2.47
N THR A 156 -1.52 3.48 -3.01
CA THR A 156 -2.29 4.64 -3.48
C THR A 156 -3.43 5.05 -2.56
N SER A 157 -3.78 4.22 -1.57
CA SER A 157 -5.01 4.30 -0.76
C SER A 157 -6.30 4.27 -1.58
N LYS A 158 -6.24 3.92 -2.87
CA LYS A 158 -7.42 3.83 -3.74
C LYS A 158 -8.16 2.53 -3.50
N GLN A 159 -9.49 2.58 -3.61
CA GLN A 159 -10.29 1.37 -3.65
C GLN A 159 -10.13 0.68 -5.00
N VAL A 160 -9.66 -0.57 -4.98
CA VAL A 160 -9.38 -1.38 -6.17
C VAL A 160 -10.37 -2.51 -6.38
N ALA A 161 -11.11 -2.90 -5.33
CA ALA A 161 -12.25 -3.80 -5.44
C ALA A 161 -13.30 -3.45 -4.37
N GLY A 162 -14.56 -3.74 -4.66
CA GLY A 162 -15.67 -3.54 -3.73
C GLY A 162 -16.73 -4.62 -3.85
N ALA A 163 -17.30 -5.02 -2.72
CA ALA A 163 -18.47 -5.87 -2.64
C ALA A 163 -19.37 -5.41 -1.51
N GLN A 164 -20.65 -5.24 -1.79
CA GLN A 164 -21.65 -4.90 -0.79
C GLN A 164 -22.91 -5.72 -1.05
N GLY A 165 -23.65 -6.02 0.01
CA GLY A 165 -24.87 -6.81 -0.12
C GLY A 165 -25.62 -6.95 1.19
N THR A 166 -26.82 -7.49 1.11
CA THR A 166 -27.58 -7.91 2.29
C THR A 166 -27.85 -9.41 2.20
N GLY A 167 -27.37 -10.14 3.20
CA GLY A 167 -27.59 -11.59 3.33
C GLY A 167 -29.05 -11.94 3.55
N ALA A 168 -29.39 -13.19 3.25
CA ALA A 168 -30.73 -13.71 3.49
C ALA A 168 -31.06 -13.65 5.01
N PRO A 169 -32.29 -13.30 5.39
CA PRO A 169 -32.68 -13.30 6.81
C PRO A 169 -32.70 -14.72 7.39
N SER A 170 -32.11 -14.91 8.57
CA SER A 170 -32.11 -16.17 9.33
C SER A 170 -32.61 -15.97 10.76
N PHE A 171 -33.14 -17.04 11.36
CA PHE A 171 -33.62 -17.04 12.74
C PHE A 171 -32.52 -17.44 13.75
N SER A 172 -31.57 -18.28 13.34
CA SER A 172 -30.63 -18.94 14.25
C SER A 172 -29.17 -18.87 13.82
N ALA A 173 -28.87 -18.37 12.61
CA ALA A 173 -27.50 -18.30 12.13
C ALA A 173 -26.69 -17.26 12.91
N GLU A 174 -25.44 -17.62 13.22
CA GLU A 174 -24.48 -16.70 13.82
C GLU A 174 -24.09 -15.59 12.85
N VAL A 175 -23.64 -14.45 13.40
CA VAL A 175 -23.26 -13.26 12.62
C VAL A 175 -22.18 -13.60 11.58
N ALA A 176 -21.16 -14.38 11.97
CA ALA A 176 -20.09 -14.77 11.07
C ALA A 176 -20.58 -15.63 9.88
N VAL A 177 -21.55 -16.53 10.12
CA VAL A 177 -22.13 -17.38 9.07
C VAL A 177 -22.99 -16.57 8.11
N LEU A 178 -23.83 -15.69 8.65
CA LEU A 178 -24.65 -14.78 7.84
C LEU A 178 -23.80 -13.86 6.96
N LEU A 179 -22.66 -13.39 7.49
CA LEU A 179 -21.74 -12.56 6.73
C LEU A 179 -21.02 -13.37 5.65
N GLU A 180 -20.55 -14.58 5.98
CA GLU A 180 -19.92 -15.49 5.01
C GLU A 180 -20.87 -15.76 3.84
N GLU A 181 -22.11 -16.15 4.11
CA GLU A 181 -23.14 -16.37 3.09
C GLU A 181 -23.37 -15.12 2.24
N ALA A 182 -23.46 -13.94 2.87
CA ALA A 182 -23.67 -12.68 2.15
C ALA A 182 -22.47 -12.32 1.26
N VAL A 183 -21.25 -12.50 1.76
CA VAL A 183 -20.00 -12.21 1.07
C VAL A 183 -19.80 -13.17 -0.10
N LEU A 184 -20.08 -14.46 0.09
CA LEU A 184 -19.94 -15.51 -0.93
C LEU A 184 -20.70 -15.16 -2.22
N VAL A 185 -21.89 -14.58 -2.11
CA VAL A 185 -22.71 -14.19 -3.28
C VAL A 185 -21.97 -13.22 -4.22
N ASN A 186 -21.19 -12.29 -3.67
CA ASN A 186 -20.47 -11.28 -4.47
C ASN A 186 -18.96 -11.55 -4.56
N MET A 187 -18.47 -12.66 -4.00
CA MET A 187 -17.04 -12.92 -3.88
C MET A 187 -16.38 -13.10 -5.25
N ASP A 188 -17.04 -13.74 -6.21
CA ASP A 188 -16.44 -13.95 -7.53
C ASP A 188 -16.27 -12.63 -8.29
N SER A 189 -17.25 -11.73 -8.18
CA SER A 189 -17.14 -10.36 -8.72
C SER A 189 -16.00 -9.59 -8.04
N PHE A 190 -15.89 -9.70 -6.71
CA PHE A 190 -14.83 -9.06 -5.93
C PHE A 190 -13.43 -9.52 -6.36
N VAL A 191 -13.27 -10.83 -6.54
CA VAL A 191 -12.01 -11.47 -6.93
C VAL A 191 -11.63 -11.10 -8.36
N ASN A 192 -12.60 -10.99 -9.27
CA ASN A 192 -12.35 -10.53 -10.63
C ASN A 192 -11.86 -9.07 -10.66
N GLN A 193 -12.41 -8.19 -9.83
CA GLN A 193 -11.92 -6.81 -9.68
C GLN A 193 -10.48 -6.78 -9.17
N LEU A 194 -10.16 -7.59 -8.14
CA LEU A 194 -8.79 -7.72 -7.63
C LEU A 194 -7.82 -8.23 -8.71
N GLN A 195 -8.21 -9.26 -9.46
CA GLN A 195 -7.37 -9.82 -10.51
C GLN A 195 -7.12 -8.80 -11.63
N ALA A 196 -8.16 -8.06 -12.06
CA ALA A 196 -8.02 -7.00 -13.04
C ALA A 196 -7.06 -5.90 -12.58
N HIS A 197 -7.11 -5.52 -11.29
CA HIS A 197 -6.15 -4.58 -10.72
C HIS A 197 -4.72 -5.14 -10.73
N PHE A 198 -4.54 -6.43 -10.42
CA PHE A 198 -3.22 -7.05 -10.45
C PHE A 198 -2.66 -7.14 -11.87
N ASP A 199 -3.49 -7.48 -12.85
CA ASP A 199 -3.09 -7.51 -14.25
C ASP A 199 -2.68 -6.11 -14.75
N ASP A 200 -3.35 -5.06 -14.29
CA ASP A 200 -2.94 -3.67 -14.52
C ASP A 200 -1.58 -3.36 -13.89
N LEU A 201 -1.33 -3.76 -12.64
CA LEU A 201 -0.02 -3.56 -11.99
C LEU A 201 1.12 -4.27 -12.73
N LEU A 202 0.86 -5.46 -13.27
CA LEU A 202 1.85 -6.22 -14.05
C LEU A 202 2.15 -5.57 -15.40
N THR A 203 1.11 -5.05 -16.06
CA THR A 203 1.20 -4.51 -17.41
C THR A 203 1.70 -3.07 -17.41
N ASN A 204 1.14 -2.24 -16.53
CA ASN A 204 1.32 -0.80 -16.50
C ASN A 204 2.20 -0.34 -15.33
N GLY A 205 2.71 -1.27 -14.51
CA GLY A 205 3.49 -0.94 -13.34
C GLY A 205 2.63 -0.45 -12.18
N ARG A 206 3.28 -0.29 -11.04
CA ARG A 206 2.66 0.17 -9.81
C ARG A 206 2.58 1.68 -9.78
N GLU A 207 1.48 2.18 -9.24
CA GLU A 207 1.26 3.61 -9.07
C GLU A 207 1.83 4.11 -7.75
N VAL A 208 2.53 5.24 -7.79
CA VAL A 208 3.11 5.92 -6.63
C VAL A 208 2.93 7.43 -6.72
N THR A 209 3.19 8.11 -5.60
CA THR A 209 3.17 9.57 -5.47
C THR A 209 4.55 10.06 -5.03
N LEU A 210 5.07 11.10 -5.68
CA LEU A 210 6.30 11.77 -5.28
C LEU A 210 6.03 13.23 -4.93
N ASP A 211 6.51 13.65 -3.77
CA ASP A 211 6.57 15.06 -3.39
C ASP A 211 7.99 15.57 -3.69
N LEU A 212 8.12 16.61 -4.50
CA LEU A 212 9.35 17.40 -4.56
C LEU A 212 9.18 18.62 -3.68
N LEU A 213 10.14 18.85 -2.82
CA LEU A 213 10.18 19.98 -1.90
C LEU A 213 11.57 20.61 -1.97
N VAL A 214 11.67 21.91 -1.75
CA VAL A 214 12.95 22.63 -1.65
C VAL A 214 13.11 23.17 -0.24
N PHE A 215 14.27 22.97 0.37
CA PHE A 215 14.62 23.62 1.63
C PHE A 215 14.91 25.11 1.39
N ASP A 216 14.31 25.97 2.21
CA ASP A 216 14.80 27.35 2.36
C ASP A 216 16.06 27.35 3.23
N ASN A 217 17.19 27.03 2.60
CA ASN A 217 18.51 27.04 3.22
C ASN A 217 19.33 28.27 2.81
N GLY A 218 18.69 29.27 2.19
CA GLY A 218 19.35 30.47 1.68
C GLY A 218 20.28 30.25 0.47
N SER A 219 20.29 29.06 -0.15
CA SER A 219 21.08 28.80 -1.37
C SER A 219 20.55 29.52 -2.60
N GLY A 220 19.27 29.91 -2.58
CA GLY A 220 18.56 30.49 -3.72
C GLY A 220 18.29 29.49 -4.84
N VAL A 221 18.53 28.19 -4.63
CA VAL A 221 18.19 27.13 -5.58
C VAL A 221 16.77 26.66 -5.33
N ASP A 222 15.97 26.68 -6.38
CA ASP A 222 14.56 26.30 -6.40
C ASP A 222 14.26 25.44 -7.66
N LEU A 223 12.98 25.16 -7.91
CA LEU A 223 12.55 24.33 -9.04
C LEU A 223 12.60 25.07 -10.40
N GLU A 224 12.67 26.41 -10.40
CA GLU A 224 12.79 27.24 -11.60
C GLU A 224 14.26 27.55 -11.95
N SER A 225 15.19 27.19 -11.06
CA SER A 225 16.63 27.37 -11.26
C SER A 225 17.13 26.63 -12.50
N GLU A 226 17.88 27.34 -13.36
CA GLU A 226 18.39 26.80 -14.62
C GLU A 226 19.66 25.94 -14.45
N PHE A 227 19.65 24.75 -15.03
CA PHE A 227 20.80 23.86 -15.11
C PHE A 227 20.97 23.36 -16.54
N GLY A 228 22.09 23.75 -17.18
CA GLY A 228 22.38 23.27 -18.54
C GLY A 228 21.39 23.74 -19.61
N GLY A 229 20.73 24.88 -19.40
CA GLY A 229 19.80 25.49 -20.36
C GLY A 229 18.35 25.02 -20.25
N SER A 230 17.99 24.30 -19.18
CA SER A 230 16.60 23.96 -18.83
C SER A 230 16.38 24.17 -17.34
N GLU A 231 15.15 24.46 -16.94
CA GLU A 231 14.81 24.58 -15.53
C GLU A 231 14.94 23.22 -14.82
N LEU A 232 15.16 23.26 -13.51
CA LEU A 232 15.27 22.05 -12.69
C LEU A 232 13.99 21.20 -12.79
N ILE A 233 12.82 21.83 -12.76
CA ILE A 233 11.54 21.13 -12.88
C ILE A 233 11.38 20.45 -14.25
N GLU A 234 11.79 21.09 -15.34
CA GLU A 234 11.74 20.51 -16.69
C GLU A 234 12.69 19.30 -16.80
N SER A 235 13.86 19.41 -16.20
CA SER A 235 14.82 18.29 -16.12
C SER A 235 14.22 17.09 -15.37
N ILE A 236 13.48 17.34 -14.29
CA ILE A 236 12.81 16.29 -13.54
C ILE A 236 11.63 15.71 -14.31
N ASP A 237 10.82 16.53 -15.00
CA ASP A 237 9.73 16.06 -15.85
C ASP A 237 10.24 15.13 -16.96
N ASN A 238 11.34 15.50 -17.61
CA ASN A 238 11.98 14.67 -18.63
C ASN A 238 12.50 13.35 -18.05
N TRP A 239 13.09 13.39 -16.86
CA TRP A 239 13.51 12.18 -16.15
C TRP A 239 12.31 11.29 -15.81
N MET A 240 11.22 11.86 -15.30
CA MET A 240 9.99 11.14 -14.97
C MET A 240 9.41 10.47 -16.21
N ALA A 241 9.37 11.17 -17.35
CA ALA A 241 8.93 10.57 -18.61
C ALA A 241 9.78 9.36 -18.99
N GLN A 242 11.10 9.42 -18.88
CA GLN A 242 11.98 8.32 -19.28
C GLN A 242 11.97 7.12 -18.33
N ASN A 243 11.66 7.34 -17.05
CA ASN A 243 11.76 6.32 -16.01
C ASN A 243 10.40 5.76 -15.55
N THR A 244 9.30 6.26 -16.11
CA THR A 244 7.95 5.73 -15.86
C THR A 244 7.49 4.78 -16.97
N VAL A 245 6.69 3.78 -16.59
CA VAL A 245 6.08 2.84 -17.52
C VAL A 245 5.10 3.59 -18.42
N ASN A 246 5.26 3.45 -19.74
CA ASN A 246 4.45 4.15 -20.74
C ASN A 246 4.41 5.68 -20.57
N HIS A 247 5.47 6.27 -20.00
CA HIS A 247 5.57 7.70 -19.72
C HIS A 247 4.42 8.23 -18.83
N ARG A 248 3.80 7.37 -18.01
CA ARG A 248 2.65 7.73 -17.19
C ARG A 248 3.06 8.35 -15.86
N PHE A 249 2.81 9.66 -15.76
CA PHE A 249 2.76 10.42 -14.53
C PHE A 249 1.85 11.64 -14.73
N ASN A 250 1.42 12.24 -13.64
CA ASN A 250 0.69 13.50 -13.64
C ASN A 250 1.36 14.47 -12.68
N LYS A 251 1.72 15.67 -13.16
CA LYS A 251 2.18 16.77 -12.29
C LYS A 251 0.95 17.58 -11.91
N SER A 252 0.40 17.33 -10.72
CA SER A 252 -0.89 17.90 -10.30
C SER A 252 -0.78 19.29 -9.70
N ASP A 253 0.36 19.61 -9.08
CA ASP A 253 0.65 20.90 -8.50
C ASP A 253 2.14 21.21 -8.64
N ALA A 254 2.49 22.48 -8.88
CA ALA A 254 3.86 22.94 -9.00
C ALA A 254 3.99 24.44 -8.73
N THR A 255 4.98 24.78 -7.92
CA THR A 255 5.46 26.14 -7.66
C THR A 255 6.99 26.13 -7.69
N GLU A 256 7.63 27.27 -7.46
CA GLU A 256 9.10 27.35 -7.35
C GLU A 256 9.67 26.46 -6.23
N THR A 257 8.92 26.19 -5.15
CA THR A 257 9.43 25.45 -3.97
C THR A 257 8.86 24.04 -3.80
N MET A 258 7.81 23.68 -4.54
CA MET A 258 7.21 22.35 -4.46
C MET A 258 6.66 21.87 -5.79
N ALA A 259 6.69 20.55 -6.00
CA ALA A 259 5.93 19.92 -7.07
C ALA A 259 5.36 18.57 -6.60
N LEU A 260 4.13 18.28 -6.99
CA LEU A 260 3.44 17.05 -6.66
C LEU A 260 3.26 16.20 -7.93
N TYR A 261 3.82 15.00 -7.89
CA TYR A 261 3.67 13.99 -8.94
C TYR A 261 2.78 12.86 -8.45
N GLU A 262 1.66 12.66 -9.12
CA GLU A 262 0.67 11.62 -8.84
C GLU A 262 0.50 10.70 -10.04
N GLY A 263 -0.09 9.52 -9.83
CA GLY A 263 -0.31 8.59 -10.93
C GLY A 263 0.99 8.07 -11.57
N VAL A 264 2.11 8.19 -10.86
CA VAL A 264 3.45 7.84 -11.38
C VAL A 264 3.54 6.32 -11.49
N ARG A 265 3.64 5.81 -12.71
CA ARG A 265 3.72 4.37 -12.95
C ARG A 265 5.17 3.91 -12.98
N ILE A 266 5.59 3.20 -11.94
CA ILE A 266 6.94 2.63 -11.82
C ILE A 266 6.92 1.13 -12.14
N PRO A 267 7.97 0.57 -12.75
CA PRO A 267 8.05 -0.86 -12.98
C PRO A 267 8.08 -1.62 -11.65
N LEU A 268 7.55 -2.85 -11.61
CA LEU A 268 7.58 -3.69 -10.41
C LEU A 268 8.97 -4.24 -10.08
N TYR A 269 9.82 -4.36 -11.10
CA TYR A 269 11.17 -4.85 -10.99
C TYR A 269 12.14 -3.89 -11.68
N LYS A 270 13.28 -3.68 -11.06
CA LYS A 270 14.43 -3.00 -11.65
C LYS A 270 15.02 -3.84 -12.78
N ALA A 271 15.85 -3.21 -13.61
CA ALA A 271 16.58 -3.88 -14.69
C ALA A 271 17.46 -5.05 -14.21
N ASN A 272 17.91 -5.02 -12.95
CA ASN A 272 18.70 -6.10 -12.34
C ASN A 272 17.84 -7.25 -11.76
N GLY A 273 16.52 -7.23 -11.96
CA GLY A 273 15.58 -8.23 -11.46
C GLY A 273 15.16 -8.08 -10.00
N MET A 274 15.71 -7.10 -9.26
CA MET A 274 15.24 -6.81 -7.91
C MET A 274 13.87 -6.12 -7.93
N ALA A 275 13.05 -6.31 -6.90
CA ALA A 275 11.81 -5.56 -6.74
C ALA A 275 12.10 -4.05 -6.67
N GLN A 276 11.23 -3.27 -7.28
CA GLN A 276 11.25 -1.81 -7.23
C GLN A 276 10.14 -1.32 -6.31
N ASP A 277 10.50 -0.44 -5.38
CA ASP A 277 9.60 0.25 -4.47
C ASP A 277 9.71 1.77 -4.65
N THR A 278 8.80 2.51 -4.03
CA THR A 278 8.76 3.98 -4.14
C THR A 278 10.06 4.63 -3.65
N ASP A 279 10.64 4.10 -2.57
CA ASP A 279 11.91 4.60 -2.04
C ASP A 279 13.08 4.32 -2.99
N GLY A 280 13.12 3.12 -3.60
CA GLY A 280 14.07 2.75 -4.63
C GLY A 280 13.99 3.65 -5.86
N PHE A 281 12.78 3.97 -6.32
CA PHE A 281 12.56 4.90 -7.42
C PHE A 281 12.97 6.34 -7.05
N ALA A 282 12.61 6.82 -5.86
CA ALA A 282 13.04 8.13 -5.36
C ALA A 282 14.57 8.22 -5.22
N ARG A 283 15.25 7.13 -4.86
CA ARG A 283 16.72 7.07 -4.82
C ARG A 283 17.34 7.22 -6.21
N GLU A 284 16.71 6.68 -7.25
CA GLU A 284 17.17 6.84 -8.63
C GLU A 284 17.07 8.29 -9.08
N LEU A 285 15.96 8.97 -8.75
CA LEU A 285 15.81 10.41 -9.01
C LEU A 285 16.84 11.25 -8.22
N ARG A 286 17.06 10.95 -6.93
CA ARG A 286 18.15 11.57 -6.16
C ARG A 286 19.51 11.36 -6.82
N SER A 287 19.79 10.14 -7.31
CA SER A 287 21.05 9.83 -7.98
C SER A 287 21.20 10.56 -9.31
N PHE A 288 20.11 10.91 -9.98
CA PHE A 288 20.11 11.80 -11.14
C PHE A 288 20.45 13.24 -10.73
N LEU A 289 19.75 13.80 -9.73
CA LEU A 289 19.95 15.17 -9.24
C LEU A 289 21.33 15.40 -8.59
N LYS A 290 21.98 14.35 -8.09
CA LYS A 290 23.33 14.45 -7.52
C LYS A 290 24.43 14.53 -8.58
N LYS A 291 24.17 14.09 -9.82
CA LYS A 291 25.16 14.11 -10.90
C LYS A 291 25.24 15.50 -11.52
N ALA A 292 26.35 15.77 -12.20
CA ALA A 292 26.45 16.95 -13.07
C ALA A 292 25.35 16.89 -14.16
N PRO A 293 24.73 18.03 -14.54
CA PRO A 293 25.09 19.39 -14.16
C PRO A 293 24.54 19.89 -12.81
N TYR A 294 23.58 19.19 -12.20
CA TYR A 294 22.80 19.67 -11.06
C TYR A 294 23.60 19.74 -9.75
N ASN A 295 24.35 18.67 -9.41
CA ASN A 295 25.15 18.56 -8.18
C ASN A 295 24.37 18.89 -6.89
N LEU A 296 23.08 18.54 -6.83
CA LEU A 296 22.19 18.85 -5.73
C LEU A 296 22.21 17.74 -4.67
N ASP A 297 22.24 18.14 -3.41
CA ASP A 297 21.97 17.24 -2.30
C ASP A 297 20.46 17.15 -2.06
N VAL A 298 19.98 15.92 -1.90
CA VAL A 298 18.55 15.63 -1.76
C VAL A 298 18.35 14.62 -0.63
N LYS A 299 17.51 15.01 0.32
CA LYS A 299 16.99 14.16 1.40
C LYS A 299 15.78 13.40 0.92
N ILE A 300 15.71 12.09 1.21
CA ILE A 300 14.53 11.28 0.93
C ILE A 300 13.80 11.03 2.24
N VAL A 301 12.55 11.45 2.30
CA VAL A 301 11.63 11.13 3.38
C VAL A 301 10.57 10.21 2.80
N ASN A 302 10.73 8.91 3.04
CA ASN A 302 9.67 7.96 2.73
C ASN A 302 8.38 8.38 3.46
N ARG A 303 7.19 8.22 2.86
CA ARG A 303 5.85 8.56 3.37
C ARG A 303 4.86 7.39 3.23
N GLY A 304 5.33 6.15 3.40
CA GLY A 304 4.48 4.95 3.39
C GLY A 304 5.04 3.90 2.45
N LEU A 305 4.17 3.13 1.80
CA LEU A 305 4.61 2.20 0.74
C LEU A 305 4.62 2.88 -0.63
N GLY A 306 3.61 3.71 -0.93
CA GLY A 306 3.44 4.34 -2.25
C GLY A 306 3.71 5.83 -2.33
N ARG A 307 4.26 6.47 -1.29
CA ARG A 307 4.60 7.89 -1.32
C ARG A 307 6.01 8.15 -0.79
N ALA A 308 6.77 9.01 -1.46
CA ALA A 308 8.06 9.48 -0.98
C ALA A 308 8.22 10.98 -1.26
N ALA A 309 8.87 11.69 -0.35
CA ALA A 309 9.25 13.08 -0.54
C ALA A 309 10.75 13.19 -0.79
N LEU A 310 11.13 13.91 -1.84
CA LEU A 310 12.49 14.33 -2.14
C LEU A 310 12.61 15.80 -1.78
N VAL A 311 13.44 16.10 -0.78
CA VAL A 311 13.68 17.48 -0.32
C VAL A 311 15.06 17.91 -0.79
N ILE A 312 15.09 18.87 -1.72
CA ILE A 312 16.28 19.40 -2.37
C ILE A 312 16.91 20.49 -1.49
N GLY A 313 18.24 20.51 -1.43
CA GLY A 313 19.01 21.57 -0.76
C GLY A 313 19.89 21.05 0.37
N GLU A 314 19.50 19.97 1.07
CA GLU A 314 20.24 19.40 2.21
C GLU A 314 20.00 17.88 2.37
N LYS A 315 20.63 17.24 3.37
CA LYS A 315 20.55 15.79 3.67
C LYS A 315 19.71 15.42 4.91
#